data_AF-A0A6L8T6X6-F1
#
_entry.id   AF-A0A6L8T6X6-F1
#
_cell.length_a   1.000
_cell.length_b   1.000
_cell.length_c   1.000
_cell.angle_alpha   90.00
_cell.angle_beta   90.00
_cell.angle_gamma   90.00
#
_symmetry.space_group_name_H-M   'P 1'
#
loop_
_entity.id
_entity.type
_entity.pdbx_description
1 polymer ?
#
loop_
_entity_poly.entity_id
_entity_poly.type
_entity_poly.pdbx_seq_one_letter_code
_entity_poly.pdbx_strand_id
1 'polypeptide(L)'
;MVEFPKYVKINDLDLVMAIREGMNPMLEWYDKKHNNLPYFWNYISGPKYGNSHHKSYSCVHSMGRWLDALVNAEAITGEVVPQEIYDQLAFWAYEIFNNDTGMMANLNVNTFEWEKVCDLHNLREAMYAFVALLKKNPNDQKAKKGAEHLIDMVDRYTDFETGNWKTDLYERECGGKVECGASSEREVYRFSSTLGRYIGGLVRLYMVYPYDKALDQAIRLTDTALKNVLLDDGEFDRERFAEHLHSTSSMISGIAMLGSLIQNQEILCRVKKFMENGYYQVATDFGWCLENDKRVDNWVGEINNTGDYLEACLCLGKAGYEEYYDRADKMIRCHLLPSQLLDVSFISDEESEDDSISKMATRMKGAFGFPCPYGHEYEPGSEISFNWDIVGGGVSSLCWAYNHIVTNVNGIISVNLQFDYEDEKICYRTPYSCGEMKILLKEDRVVRCLMPKDVDWNALIKELNRQSILFYIEGQWLYLYGIYQKGMLRLPVKYLKQRKKYSFRNNELLVDYVGNRIVGMSSEGKRLCFFKEVNK
;
A
#
# COMPACT_ATOMS: atom_id res chain seq x y z
N MET A 1 33.23 10.79 6.05
CA MET A 1 31.87 11.37 5.99
C MET A 1 31.19 10.77 4.78
N VAL A 2 30.03 10.15 4.96
CA VAL A 2 29.25 9.63 3.83
C VAL A 2 28.69 10.83 3.06
N GLU A 3 28.96 10.90 1.76
CA GLU A 3 28.48 11.97 0.90
C GLU A 3 27.11 11.60 0.34
N PHE A 4 26.08 12.37 0.70
CA PHE A 4 24.73 12.15 0.20
C PHE A 4 24.56 12.82 -1.17
N PRO A 5 24.10 12.09 -2.21
CA PRO A 5 23.91 12.67 -3.52
C PRO A 5 22.69 13.61 -3.56
N LYS A 6 22.68 14.56 -4.51
CA LYS A 6 21.51 15.41 -4.76
C LYS A 6 20.32 14.60 -5.28
N TYR A 7 20.57 13.63 -6.17
CA TYR A 7 19.55 12.80 -6.80
C TYR A 7 19.83 11.33 -6.55
N VAL A 8 18.78 10.54 -6.39
CA VAL A 8 18.85 9.08 -6.30
C VAL A 8 18.30 8.43 -7.57
N LYS A 9 18.75 7.22 -7.86
CA LYS A 9 18.13 6.39 -8.90
C LYS A 9 16.70 6.02 -8.49
N ILE A 10 15.74 6.29 -9.38
CA ILE A 10 14.33 5.93 -9.19
C ILE A 10 13.82 4.96 -10.26
N ASN A 11 12.66 4.38 -9.99
CA ASN A 11 11.82 3.67 -10.95
C ASN A 11 10.46 4.38 -11.06
N ASP A 12 9.92 4.46 -12.26
CA ASP A 12 8.57 4.98 -12.54
C ASP A 12 7.86 4.20 -13.67
N LEU A 13 8.41 3.05 -14.06
CA LEU A 13 7.95 2.26 -15.22
C LEU A 13 7.71 0.79 -14.90
N ASP A 14 8.58 0.17 -14.09
CA ASP A 14 8.64 -1.29 -13.96
C ASP A 14 8.05 -1.74 -12.61
N LEU A 15 6.78 -2.12 -12.64
CA LEU A 15 6.05 -2.54 -11.45
C LEU A 15 6.53 -3.91 -10.93
N VAL A 16 6.87 -4.84 -11.83
CA VAL A 16 7.33 -6.20 -11.45
C VAL A 16 8.73 -6.14 -10.83
N MET A 17 9.62 -5.30 -11.37
CA MET A 17 10.93 -5.05 -10.76
C MET A 17 10.79 -4.45 -9.37
N ALA A 18 9.88 -3.51 -9.16
CA ALA A 18 9.66 -2.93 -7.83
C ALA A 18 9.15 -3.96 -6.82
N ILE A 19 8.22 -4.83 -7.22
CA ILE A 19 7.76 -5.94 -6.37
C ILE A 19 8.93 -6.85 -6.01
N ARG A 20 9.73 -7.26 -7.00
CA ARG A 20 10.91 -8.12 -6.83
C ARG A 20 11.93 -7.52 -5.86
N GLU A 21 12.34 -6.27 -6.08
CA GLU A 21 13.32 -5.62 -5.21
C GLU A 21 12.78 -5.47 -3.78
N GLY A 22 11.48 -5.19 -3.63
CA GLY A 22 10.84 -5.09 -2.31
C GLY A 22 10.78 -6.42 -1.55
N MET A 23 10.91 -7.56 -2.22
CA MET A 23 11.04 -8.87 -1.54
C MET A 23 12.35 -8.96 -0.76
N ASN A 24 13.46 -8.41 -1.28
CA ASN A 24 14.80 -8.63 -0.74
C ASN A 24 14.92 -8.31 0.77
N PRO A 25 14.48 -7.13 1.28
CA PRO A 25 14.62 -6.85 2.70
C PRO A 25 13.79 -7.79 3.58
N MET A 26 12.63 -8.24 3.09
CA MET A 26 11.75 -9.19 3.81
C MET A 26 12.32 -10.61 3.88
N LEU A 27 13.37 -10.92 3.11
CA LEU A 27 14.10 -12.19 3.19
C LEU A 27 15.31 -12.12 4.12
N GLU A 28 15.74 -10.91 4.51
CA GLU A 28 17.05 -10.68 5.13
C GLU A 28 16.99 -10.19 6.59
N TRP A 29 16.00 -9.39 6.97
CA TRP A 29 16.00 -8.64 8.25
C TRP A 29 15.33 -9.35 9.42
N TYR A 30 15.96 -10.42 9.88
CA TYR A 30 15.52 -11.24 11.01
C TYR A 30 16.54 -11.28 12.14
N ASP A 31 16.07 -11.21 13.39
CA ASP A 31 16.92 -11.42 14.56
C ASP A 31 17.07 -12.92 14.84
N LYS A 32 18.21 -13.47 14.40
CA LYS A 32 18.59 -14.87 14.58
C LYS A 32 18.69 -15.29 16.05
N LYS A 33 18.89 -14.36 17.00
CA LYS A 33 19.01 -14.67 18.43
C LYS A 33 17.64 -14.93 19.07
N HIS A 34 16.56 -14.46 18.44
CA HIS A 34 15.20 -14.52 18.98
C HIS A 34 14.27 -15.21 17.99
N ASN A 35 14.58 -16.47 17.63
CA ASN A 35 13.76 -17.30 16.72
C ASN A 35 13.44 -16.61 15.38
N ASN A 36 14.42 -15.90 14.80
CA ASN A 36 14.24 -15.12 13.58
C ASN A 36 13.03 -14.17 13.70
N LEU A 37 12.96 -13.40 14.79
CA LEU A 37 11.94 -12.36 14.94
C LEU A 37 12.22 -11.25 13.90
N PRO A 38 11.25 -10.86 13.05
CA PRO A 38 11.43 -9.73 12.17
C PRO A 38 11.76 -8.46 12.96
N TYR A 39 12.72 -7.66 12.48
CA TYR A 39 12.89 -6.32 13.02
C TYR A 39 11.68 -5.45 12.68
N PHE A 40 11.51 -4.32 13.39
CA PHE A 40 10.48 -3.34 13.06
C PHE A 40 11.08 -2.01 12.62
N TRP A 41 11.83 -1.35 13.50
CA TRP A 41 12.45 -0.07 13.20
C TRP A 41 13.71 -0.26 12.38
N ASN A 42 13.92 0.63 11.43
CA ASN A 42 15.19 0.80 10.76
C ASN A 42 15.48 2.29 10.55
N TYR A 43 16.66 2.73 10.99
CA TYR A 43 17.16 4.07 10.71
C TYR A 43 18.49 3.98 9.97
N ILE A 44 18.64 4.75 8.89
CA ILE A 44 19.88 4.77 8.07
C ILE A 44 20.76 5.99 8.33
N SER A 45 20.29 6.90 9.18
CA SER A 45 21.01 8.09 9.60
C SER A 45 20.69 8.41 11.07
N GLY A 46 21.52 9.24 11.68
CA GLY A 46 21.29 9.73 13.04
C GLY A 46 21.68 8.75 14.15
N PRO A 47 21.37 9.10 15.42
CA PRO A 47 21.82 8.36 16.60
C PRO A 47 21.14 7.00 16.80
N LYS A 48 20.03 6.75 16.09
CA LYS A 48 19.28 5.48 16.14
C LYS A 48 19.68 4.51 15.02
N TYR A 49 20.78 4.76 14.33
CA TYR A 49 21.24 3.97 13.19
C TYR A 49 21.18 2.46 13.46
N GLY A 50 20.55 1.72 12.53
CA GLY A 50 20.40 0.27 12.60
C GLY A 50 18.98 -0.20 12.81
N ASN A 51 18.86 -1.51 13.03
CA ASN A 51 17.59 -2.20 13.21
C ASN A 51 17.26 -2.42 14.69
N SER A 52 15.99 -2.26 15.05
CA SER A 52 15.55 -2.55 16.43
C SER A 52 14.11 -3.05 16.50
N HIS A 53 13.76 -3.62 17.66
CA HIS A 53 12.44 -4.19 17.91
C HIS A 53 11.48 -3.18 18.52
N HIS A 54 10.22 -3.25 18.07
CA HIS A 54 9.07 -2.76 18.79
C HIS A 54 8.38 -3.91 19.56
N LYS A 55 7.84 -3.62 20.74
CA LYS A 55 7.18 -4.60 21.64
C LYS A 55 6.03 -5.37 20.99
N SER A 56 5.27 -4.74 20.10
CA SER A 56 4.08 -5.34 19.48
C SER A 56 4.20 -5.47 17.96
N TYR A 57 5.04 -4.65 17.31
CA TYR A 57 5.04 -4.55 15.84
C TYR A 57 6.06 -5.48 15.19
N SER A 58 7.14 -5.85 15.89
CA SER A 58 8.10 -6.85 15.40
C SER A 58 7.42 -8.20 15.16
N CYS A 59 6.65 -8.67 16.15
CA CYS A 59 6.03 -9.99 16.14
C CYS A 59 4.68 -10.03 15.41
N VAL A 60 4.02 -8.88 15.18
CA VAL A 60 2.72 -8.85 14.48
C VAL A 60 2.73 -8.04 13.19
N HIS A 61 3.14 -6.77 13.21
CA HIS A 61 3.08 -5.92 12.01
C HIS A 61 4.03 -6.38 10.92
N SER A 62 5.34 -6.42 11.20
CA SER A 62 6.34 -6.85 10.23
C SER A 62 6.00 -8.25 9.73
N MET A 63 5.73 -9.19 10.64
CA MET A 63 5.38 -10.56 10.31
C MET A 63 4.15 -10.65 9.38
N GLY A 64 3.03 -10.04 9.77
CA GLY A 64 1.77 -10.14 9.02
C GLY A 64 1.84 -9.44 7.66
N ARG A 65 2.47 -8.26 7.61
CA ARG A 65 2.71 -7.53 6.36
C ARG A 65 3.64 -8.28 5.41
N TRP A 66 4.70 -8.90 5.93
CA TRP A 66 5.65 -9.65 5.11
C TRP A 66 5.04 -10.93 4.56
N LEU A 67 4.24 -11.65 5.35
CA LEU A 67 3.48 -12.80 4.85
C LEU A 67 2.56 -12.43 3.69
N ASP A 68 1.72 -11.40 3.86
CA ASP A 68 0.82 -10.93 2.80
C ASP A 68 1.61 -10.50 1.57
N ALA A 69 2.66 -9.69 1.75
CA ALA A 69 3.47 -9.20 0.65
C ALA A 69 4.18 -10.33 -0.11
N LEU A 70 4.89 -11.23 0.57
CA LEU A 70 5.70 -12.29 -0.04
C LEU A 70 4.83 -13.30 -0.80
N VAL A 71 3.67 -13.71 -0.25
CA VAL A 71 2.77 -14.66 -0.93
C VAL A 71 2.20 -14.06 -2.21
N ASN A 72 1.84 -12.77 -2.21
CA ASN A 72 1.36 -12.10 -3.40
C ASN A 72 2.49 -11.82 -4.41
N ALA A 73 3.66 -11.43 -3.92
CA ALA A 73 4.82 -11.11 -4.75
C ALA A 73 5.36 -12.36 -5.48
N GLU A 74 5.53 -13.48 -4.78
CA GLU A 74 5.95 -14.78 -5.36
C GLU A 74 5.06 -15.18 -6.55
N ALA A 75 3.74 -15.01 -6.42
CA ALA A 75 2.79 -15.33 -7.49
C ALA A 75 2.91 -14.43 -8.73
N ILE A 76 3.32 -13.16 -8.56
CA ILE A 76 3.42 -12.17 -9.64
C ILE A 76 4.80 -12.23 -10.32
N THR A 77 5.86 -12.34 -9.53
CA THR A 77 7.24 -12.32 -10.05
C THR A 77 7.68 -13.67 -10.58
N GLY A 78 7.05 -14.76 -10.10
CA GLY A 78 7.48 -16.13 -10.33
C GLY A 78 8.76 -16.51 -9.56
N GLU A 79 9.23 -15.64 -8.65
CA GLU A 79 10.39 -15.92 -7.82
C GLU A 79 10.00 -16.72 -6.58
N VAL A 80 10.75 -17.79 -6.33
CA VAL A 80 10.50 -18.68 -5.21
C VAL A 80 11.02 -18.06 -3.92
N VAL A 81 10.13 -17.85 -2.96
CA VAL A 81 10.51 -17.50 -1.58
C VAL A 81 10.88 -18.79 -0.85
N PRO A 82 12.04 -18.86 -0.19
CA PRO A 82 12.45 -20.05 0.55
C PRO A 82 11.41 -20.47 1.60
N GLN A 83 11.10 -21.76 1.67
CA GLN A 83 10.08 -22.27 2.60
C GLN A 83 10.42 -21.95 4.07
N GLU A 84 11.70 -21.90 4.42
CA GLU A 84 12.17 -21.52 5.76
C GLU A 84 11.69 -20.12 6.19
N ILE A 85 11.57 -19.17 5.25
CA ILE A 85 11.07 -17.83 5.52
C ILE A 85 9.58 -17.89 5.90
N TYR A 86 8.80 -18.67 5.16
CA TYR A 86 7.39 -18.89 5.50
C TYR A 86 7.23 -19.61 6.83
N ASP A 87 8.08 -20.61 7.12
CA ASP A 87 8.01 -21.34 8.39
C ASP A 87 8.33 -20.44 9.59
N GLN A 88 9.31 -19.53 9.46
CA GLN A 88 9.66 -18.53 10.47
C GLN A 88 8.53 -17.54 10.72
N LEU A 89 7.93 -16.99 9.65
CA LEU A 89 6.82 -16.06 9.77
C LEU A 89 5.55 -16.75 10.31
N ALA A 90 5.28 -17.98 9.85
CA ALA A 90 4.16 -18.79 10.34
C ALA A 90 4.31 -19.12 11.83
N PHE A 91 5.53 -19.40 12.30
CA PHE A 91 5.80 -19.58 13.72
C PHE A 91 5.28 -18.38 14.53
N TRP A 92 5.67 -17.16 14.17
CA TRP A 92 5.23 -15.95 14.84
C TRP A 92 3.73 -15.67 14.68
N ALA A 93 3.13 -15.94 13.52
CA ALA A 93 1.68 -15.83 13.31
C ALA A 93 0.85 -16.63 14.32
N TYR A 94 1.40 -17.74 14.82
CA TYR A 94 0.77 -18.57 15.83
C TYR A 94 1.25 -18.27 17.25
N GLU A 95 2.53 -17.97 17.42
CA GLU A 95 3.16 -17.81 18.73
C GLU A 95 2.62 -16.59 19.48
N ILE A 96 2.21 -15.53 18.78
CA ILE A 96 1.60 -14.35 19.42
C ILE A 96 0.30 -14.65 20.18
N PHE A 97 -0.35 -15.79 19.91
CA PHE A 97 -1.55 -16.26 20.63
C PHE A 97 -1.23 -17.28 21.73
N ASN A 98 0.05 -17.64 21.94
CA ASN A 98 0.50 -18.56 22.98
C ASN A 98 0.55 -17.88 24.36
N ASN A 99 -0.59 -17.39 24.81
CA ASN A 99 -0.76 -16.67 26.07
C ASN A 99 -2.19 -16.84 26.61
N ASP A 100 -2.40 -16.50 27.88
CA ASP A 100 -3.68 -16.71 28.56
C ASP A 100 -4.80 -15.72 28.15
N THR A 101 -4.48 -14.65 27.42
CA THR A 101 -5.43 -13.57 27.13
C THR A 101 -6.27 -13.85 25.88
N GLY A 102 -5.86 -14.84 25.06
CA GLY A 102 -6.54 -15.20 23.82
C GLY A 102 -6.39 -14.16 22.70
N MET A 103 -5.63 -13.09 22.88
CA MET A 103 -5.31 -12.10 21.85
C MET A 103 -3.81 -12.07 21.58
N MET A 104 -3.38 -11.35 20.53
CA MET A 104 -1.96 -11.16 20.24
C MET A 104 -1.28 -10.42 21.39
N ALA A 105 -0.39 -11.10 22.11
CA ALA A 105 0.33 -10.51 23.23
C ALA A 105 1.51 -9.64 22.77
N ASN A 106 1.78 -8.60 23.54
CA ASN A 106 3.01 -7.82 23.42
C ASN A 106 4.20 -8.60 23.97
N LEU A 107 5.36 -8.32 23.41
CA LEU A 107 6.63 -8.87 23.84
C LEU A 107 7.39 -7.86 24.69
N ASN A 108 7.92 -8.29 25.84
CA ASN A 108 8.91 -7.50 26.54
C ASN A 108 10.24 -7.57 25.77
N VAL A 109 10.66 -6.47 25.14
CA VAL A 109 11.86 -6.47 24.27
C VAL A 109 13.20 -6.68 25.01
N ASN A 110 13.20 -6.69 26.34
CA ASN A 110 14.40 -6.99 27.13
C ASN A 110 14.47 -8.48 27.53
N THR A 111 13.34 -9.10 27.88
CA THR A 111 13.29 -10.49 28.34
C THR A 111 12.79 -11.47 27.29
N PHE A 112 12.14 -10.98 26.23
CA PHE A 112 11.44 -11.73 25.19
C PHE A 112 10.33 -12.64 25.76
N GLU A 113 9.72 -12.21 26.87
CA GLU A 113 8.56 -12.87 27.48
C GLU A 113 7.25 -12.15 27.12
N TRP A 114 6.14 -12.90 27.11
CA TRP A 114 4.81 -12.36 26.82
C TRP A 114 4.30 -11.46 27.95
N GLU A 115 3.85 -10.27 27.59
CA GLU A 115 3.09 -9.39 28.45
C GLU A 115 1.58 -9.63 28.22
N LYS A 116 0.77 -9.54 29.29
CA LYS A 116 -0.69 -9.64 29.21
C LYS A 116 -1.32 -8.34 28.68
N VAL A 117 -0.79 -7.83 27.58
CA VAL A 117 -1.20 -6.59 26.91
C VAL A 117 -1.35 -6.90 25.42
N CYS A 118 -2.51 -6.56 24.84
CA CYS A 118 -2.77 -6.69 23.42
C CYS A 118 -2.83 -5.29 22.78
N ASP A 119 -2.00 -5.07 21.78
CA ASP A 119 -2.10 -3.88 20.93
C ASP A 119 -3.21 -4.09 19.87
N LEU A 120 -4.35 -3.43 20.03
CA LEU A 120 -5.48 -3.53 19.09
C LEU A 120 -5.15 -2.99 17.71
N HIS A 121 -4.07 -2.22 17.58
CA HIS A 121 -3.57 -1.78 16.28
C HIS A 121 -3.18 -2.99 15.40
N ASN A 122 -2.82 -4.13 16.00
CA ASN A 122 -2.31 -5.31 15.32
C ASN A 122 -3.37 -6.23 14.69
N LEU A 123 -4.67 -5.96 14.89
CA LEU A 123 -5.76 -6.84 14.42
C LEU A 123 -5.66 -7.11 12.91
N ARG A 124 -5.36 -6.08 12.12
CA ARG A 124 -5.27 -6.17 10.65
C ARG A 124 -4.12 -7.08 10.23
N GLU A 125 -2.94 -6.87 10.79
CA GLU A 125 -1.73 -7.61 10.40
C GLU A 125 -1.77 -9.06 10.87
N ALA A 126 -2.34 -9.33 12.05
CA ALA A 126 -2.62 -10.70 12.49
C ALA A 126 -3.57 -11.43 11.52
N MET A 127 -4.60 -10.74 11.01
CA MET A 127 -5.48 -11.32 10.00
C MET A 127 -4.77 -11.54 8.66
N TYR A 128 -3.97 -10.57 8.20
CA TYR A 128 -3.15 -10.71 7.00
C TYR A 128 -2.24 -11.96 7.05
N ALA A 129 -1.68 -12.28 8.21
CA ALA A 129 -0.91 -13.51 8.39
C ALA A 129 -1.76 -14.76 8.09
N PHE A 130 -2.97 -14.87 8.66
CA PHE A 130 -3.85 -16.01 8.39
C PHE A 130 -4.33 -16.06 6.93
N VAL A 131 -4.63 -14.91 6.32
CA VAL A 131 -4.98 -14.81 4.90
C VAL A 131 -3.85 -15.39 4.03
N ALA A 132 -2.61 -14.97 4.27
CA ALA A 132 -1.46 -15.41 3.51
C ALA A 132 -1.21 -16.92 3.67
N LEU A 133 -1.31 -17.45 4.90
CA LEU A 133 -1.16 -18.87 5.19
C LEU A 133 -2.23 -19.71 4.49
N LEU A 134 -3.50 -19.26 4.51
CA LEU A 134 -4.60 -19.93 3.81
C LEU A 134 -4.46 -19.84 2.30
N LYS A 135 -3.91 -18.75 1.78
CA LYS A 135 -3.63 -18.60 0.35
C LYS A 135 -2.54 -19.58 -0.12
N LYS A 136 -1.49 -19.81 0.68
CA LYS A 136 -0.48 -20.84 0.41
C LYS A 136 -1.03 -22.26 0.59
N ASN A 137 -1.78 -22.48 1.66
CA ASN A 137 -2.35 -23.78 1.99
C ASN A 137 -3.81 -23.64 2.46
N PRO A 138 -4.79 -23.80 1.56
CA PRO A 138 -6.22 -23.70 1.90
C PRO A 138 -6.70 -24.74 2.92
N ASN A 139 -5.89 -25.76 3.22
CA ASN A 139 -6.19 -26.81 4.19
C ASN A 139 -5.55 -26.58 5.56
N ASP A 140 -4.79 -25.49 5.77
CA ASP A 140 -4.18 -25.17 7.06
C ASP A 140 -5.26 -24.94 8.14
N GLN A 141 -5.46 -25.96 8.97
CA GLN A 141 -6.46 -25.94 10.04
C GLN A 141 -6.09 -24.97 11.17
N LYS A 142 -4.79 -24.70 11.37
CA LYS A 142 -4.34 -23.80 12.42
C LYS A 142 -4.61 -22.36 12.01
N ALA A 143 -4.37 -22.01 10.74
CA ALA A 143 -4.72 -20.70 10.19
C ALA A 143 -6.24 -20.46 10.19
N LYS A 144 -7.06 -21.46 9.80
CA LYS A 144 -8.54 -21.35 9.87
C LYS A 144 -9.01 -21.04 11.29
N LYS A 145 -8.57 -21.85 12.26
CA LYS A 145 -8.95 -21.67 13.66
C LYS A 145 -8.46 -20.33 14.22
N GLY A 146 -7.26 -19.88 13.85
CA GLY A 146 -6.73 -18.59 14.26
C GLY A 146 -7.57 -17.42 13.73
N ALA A 147 -7.92 -17.44 12.45
CA ALA A 147 -8.78 -16.43 11.84
C ALA A 147 -10.19 -16.42 12.45
N GLU A 148 -10.81 -17.60 12.60
CA GLU A 148 -12.13 -17.76 13.22
C GLU A 148 -12.14 -17.27 14.68
N HIS A 149 -11.10 -17.61 15.44
CA HIS A 149 -10.91 -17.16 16.82
C HIS A 149 -10.77 -15.65 16.92
N LEU A 150 -9.96 -15.03 16.05
CA LEU A 150 -9.78 -13.57 16.05
C LEU A 150 -11.11 -12.85 15.74
N ILE A 151 -11.90 -13.38 14.80
CA ILE A 151 -13.25 -12.87 14.50
C ILE A 151 -14.16 -12.98 15.73
N ASP A 152 -14.20 -14.15 16.38
CA ASP A 152 -15.04 -14.37 17.56
C ASP A 152 -14.63 -13.47 18.75
N MET A 153 -13.34 -13.20 18.93
CA MET A 153 -12.82 -12.26 19.93
C MET A 153 -13.27 -10.83 19.64
N VAL A 154 -13.13 -10.36 18.41
CA VAL A 154 -13.59 -9.02 18.00
C VAL A 154 -15.11 -8.91 18.14
N ASP A 155 -15.88 -9.94 17.77
CA ASP A 155 -17.33 -9.93 17.92
C ASP A 155 -17.77 -9.82 19.38
N ARG A 156 -17.08 -10.51 20.28
CA ARG A 156 -17.38 -10.48 21.71
C ARG A 156 -17.11 -9.11 22.32
N TYR A 157 -15.93 -8.55 22.02
CA TYR A 157 -15.40 -7.39 22.72
C TYR A 157 -15.59 -6.07 21.98
N THR A 158 -16.23 -6.04 20.81
CA THR A 158 -16.61 -4.80 20.14
C THR A 158 -18.05 -4.40 20.44
N ASP A 159 -18.27 -3.11 20.74
CA ASP A 159 -19.57 -2.47 20.65
C ASP A 159 -19.74 -1.89 19.24
N PHE A 160 -20.55 -2.54 18.40
CA PHE A 160 -20.76 -2.13 17.01
C PHE A 160 -21.63 -0.87 16.86
N GLU A 161 -22.32 -0.41 17.92
CA GLU A 161 -23.08 0.84 17.84
C GLU A 161 -22.18 2.07 17.94
N THR A 162 -21.14 1.97 18.78
CA THR A 162 -20.21 3.08 19.07
C THR A 162 -18.84 2.91 18.41
N GLY A 163 -18.45 1.68 18.06
CA GLY A 163 -17.11 1.36 17.59
C GLY A 163 -16.08 1.23 18.71
N ASN A 164 -16.50 1.17 19.97
CA ASN A 164 -15.60 1.05 21.11
C ASN A 164 -15.25 -0.42 21.41
N TRP A 165 -14.05 -0.64 21.91
CA TRP A 165 -13.68 -1.89 22.55
C TRP A 165 -14.23 -1.96 23.99
N LYS A 166 -14.80 -3.10 24.37
CA LYS A 166 -15.36 -3.39 25.69
C LYS A 166 -14.23 -3.77 26.66
N THR A 167 -13.35 -2.82 26.97
CA THR A 167 -12.14 -3.03 27.79
C THR A 167 -12.45 -3.70 29.13
N ASP A 168 -13.42 -3.22 29.90
CA ASP A 168 -13.77 -3.80 31.21
C ASP A 168 -14.26 -5.25 31.13
N LEU A 169 -14.92 -5.61 30.02
CA LEU A 169 -15.37 -6.97 29.77
C LEU A 169 -14.19 -7.87 29.42
N TYR A 170 -13.30 -7.40 28.54
CA TYR A 170 -12.09 -8.11 28.14
C TYR A 170 -11.14 -8.35 29.32
N GLU A 171 -10.85 -7.31 30.11
CA GLU A 171 -9.98 -7.44 31.30
C GLU A 171 -10.54 -8.42 32.31
N ARG A 172 -11.86 -8.40 32.56
CA ARG A 172 -12.51 -9.31 33.51
C ARG A 172 -12.50 -10.76 33.06
N GLU A 173 -12.68 -11.03 31.77
CA GLU A 173 -12.83 -12.39 31.25
C GLU A 173 -11.51 -13.02 30.82
N CYS A 174 -10.58 -12.23 30.27
CA CYS A 174 -9.31 -12.69 29.72
C CYS A 174 -8.11 -12.35 30.61
N GLY A 175 -8.27 -11.45 31.58
CA GLY A 175 -7.17 -11.00 32.46
C GLY A 175 -6.07 -10.21 31.74
N GLY A 176 -6.29 -9.84 30.47
CA GLY A 176 -5.36 -9.06 29.65
C GLY A 176 -5.83 -7.62 29.50
N LYS A 177 -4.87 -6.71 29.29
CA LYS A 177 -5.13 -5.29 28.97
C LYS A 177 -5.07 -5.06 27.47
N VAL A 178 -5.61 -3.94 27.02
CA VAL A 178 -5.49 -3.48 25.64
C VAL A 178 -4.79 -2.13 25.55
N GLU A 179 -4.12 -1.89 24.43
CA GLU A 179 -3.54 -0.61 24.07
C GLU A 179 -3.67 -0.35 22.56
N CYS A 180 -3.18 0.81 22.11
CA CYS A 180 -2.99 1.12 20.70
C CYS A 180 -1.66 1.85 20.53
N GLY A 181 -0.62 1.16 20.09
CA GLY A 181 0.76 1.70 20.05
C GLY A 181 0.95 2.87 19.08
N ALA A 182 0.03 3.06 18.12
CA ALA A 182 0.09 4.09 17.10
C ALA A 182 -0.71 5.35 17.46
N SER A 183 -1.20 5.47 18.69
CA SER A 183 -2.07 6.58 19.10
C SER A 183 -1.63 7.16 20.44
N SER A 184 -1.82 8.47 20.60
CA SER A 184 -1.56 9.12 21.88
C SER A 184 -2.56 8.64 22.94
N GLU A 185 -2.26 8.83 24.24
CA GLU A 185 -3.18 8.47 25.33
C GLU A 185 -4.61 9.04 25.16
N ARG A 186 -4.75 10.18 24.47
CA ARG A 186 -6.02 10.84 24.19
C ARG A 186 -6.81 10.21 23.03
N GLU A 187 -6.14 9.41 22.21
CA GLU A 187 -6.69 8.78 20.99
C GLU A 187 -6.67 7.25 21.07
N VAL A 188 -6.25 6.69 22.22
CA VAL A 188 -6.34 5.25 22.43
C VAL A 188 -7.80 4.86 22.21
N TYR A 189 -8.01 3.82 21.40
CA TYR A 189 -9.33 3.32 20.98
C TYR A 189 -10.09 4.15 19.94
N ARG A 190 -9.45 5.12 19.27
CA ARG A 190 -10.04 5.66 18.04
C ARG A 190 -10.35 4.53 17.07
N PHE A 191 -11.57 4.54 16.53
CA PHE A 191 -12.07 3.47 15.67
C PHE A 191 -11.14 3.23 14.49
N SER A 192 -10.72 4.30 13.80
CA SER A 192 -9.79 4.20 12.67
C SER A 192 -8.45 3.52 13.03
N SER A 193 -7.90 3.79 14.22
CA SER A 193 -6.63 3.22 14.70
C SER A 193 -6.70 1.76 15.13
N THR A 194 -7.90 1.20 15.30
CA THR A 194 -8.08 -0.15 15.84
C THR A 194 -8.99 -1.00 14.93
N LEU A 195 -10.30 -0.92 15.12
CA LEU A 195 -11.28 -1.75 14.43
C LEU A 195 -11.52 -1.33 12.97
N GLY A 196 -11.39 -0.04 12.66
CA GLY A 196 -11.59 0.49 11.32
C GLY A 196 -10.56 -0.05 10.32
N ARG A 197 -9.28 -0.05 10.69
CA ARG A 197 -8.22 -0.62 9.84
C ARG A 197 -8.33 -2.15 9.67
N TYR A 198 -9.01 -2.84 10.59
CA TYR A 198 -9.22 -4.29 10.53
C TYR A 198 -10.18 -4.73 9.42
N ILE A 199 -11.07 -3.85 8.94
CA ILE A 199 -12.06 -4.15 7.88
C ILE A 199 -11.39 -4.77 6.65
N GLY A 200 -10.26 -4.22 6.19
CA GLY A 200 -9.53 -4.75 5.04
C GLY A 200 -9.04 -6.19 5.23
N GLY A 201 -8.61 -6.54 6.45
CA GLY A 201 -8.21 -7.91 6.81
C GLY A 201 -9.35 -8.91 6.64
N LEU A 202 -10.56 -8.55 7.10
CA LEU A 202 -11.75 -9.39 6.98
C LEU A 202 -12.17 -9.60 5.51
N VAL A 203 -12.13 -8.54 4.71
CA VAL A 203 -12.46 -8.62 3.27
C VAL A 203 -11.46 -9.55 2.56
N ARG A 204 -10.17 -9.38 2.83
CA ARG A 204 -9.12 -10.25 2.25
C ARG A 204 -9.25 -11.70 2.71
N LEU A 205 -9.65 -11.94 3.96
CA LEU A 205 -9.97 -13.29 4.44
C LEU A 205 -11.12 -13.89 3.64
N TYR A 206 -12.24 -13.20 3.51
CA TYR A 206 -13.40 -13.72 2.77
C TYR A 206 -13.07 -14.06 1.31
N MET A 207 -12.18 -13.30 0.67
CA MET A 207 -11.73 -13.57 -0.70
C MET A 207 -10.94 -14.88 -0.84
N VAL A 208 -10.24 -15.33 0.21
CA VAL A 208 -9.40 -16.54 0.18
C VAL A 208 -10.10 -17.73 0.87
N TYR A 209 -10.83 -17.46 1.93
CA TYR A 209 -11.62 -18.41 2.71
C TYR A 209 -13.02 -17.81 2.93
N PRO A 210 -14.00 -18.14 2.06
CA PRO A 210 -15.37 -17.63 2.14
C PRO A 210 -16.06 -18.06 3.43
N TYR A 211 -15.86 -17.27 4.48
CA TYR A 211 -16.39 -17.49 5.81
C TYR A 211 -17.39 -16.38 6.14
N ASP A 212 -18.67 -16.75 6.25
CA ASP A 212 -19.77 -15.77 6.34
C ASP A 212 -19.63 -14.81 7.53
N LYS A 213 -19.11 -15.27 8.68
CA LYS A 213 -18.90 -14.38 9.83
C LYS A 213 -17.87 -13.28 9.54
N ALA A 214 -16.87 -13.54 8.70
CA ALA A 214 -15.89 -12.52 8.32
C ALA A 214 -16.55 -11.41 7.50
N LEU A 215 -17.39 -11.78 6.54
CA LEU A 215 -18.15 -10.82 5.73
C LEU A 215 -19.16 -10.04 6.58
N ASP A 216 -19.90 -10.72 7.44
CA ASP A 216 -20.86 -10.11 8.35
C ASP A 216 -20.18 -9.10 9.30
N GLN A 217 -19.05 -9.47 9.91
CA GLN A 217 -18.29 -8.56 10.77
C GLN A 217 -17.73 -7.36 9.99
N ALA A 218 -17.27 -7.55 8.74
CA ALA A 218 -16.80 -6.45 7.89
C ALA A 218 -17.92 -5.46 7.56
N ILE A 219 -19.12 -5.95 7.30
CA ILE A 219 -20.32 -5.13 7.06
C ILE A 219 -20.66 -4.34 8.33
N ARG A 220 -20.78 -5.00 9.49
CA ARG A 220 -21.11 -4.33 10.76
C ARG A 220 -20.10 -3.25 11.13
N LEU A 221 -18.79 -3.52 10.98
CA LEU A 221 -17.74 -2.51 11.23
C LEU A 221 -17.81 -1.35 10.22
N THR A 222 -18.14 -1.63 8.97
CA THR A 222 -18.33 -0.58 7.96
C THR A 222 -19.52 0.30 8.31
N ASP A 223 -20.65 -0.28 8.72
CA ASP A 223 -21.83 0.48 9.16
C ASP A 223 -21.49 1.37 10.36
N THR A 224 -20.74 0.86 11.34
CA THR A 224 -20.20 1.67 12.45
C THR A 224 -19.36 2.84 11.94
N ALA A 225 -18.47 2.58 10.97
CA ALA A 225 -17.60 3.60 10.39
C ALA A 225 -18.43 4.70 9.69
N LEU A 226 -19.42 4.32 8.89
CA LEU A 226 -20.28 5.26 8.14
C LEU A 226 -21.16 6.11 9.07
N LYS A 227 -21.55 5.56 10.23
CA LYS A 227 -22.35 6.25 11.23
C LYS A 227 -21.53 7.25 12.07
N ASN A 228 -20.31 6.87 12.45
CA ASN A 228 -19.57 7.55 13.51
C ASN A 228 -18.32 8.31 13.02
N VAL A 229 -17.75 7.94 11.87
CA VAL A 229 -16.44 8.43 11.41
C VAL A 229 -16.50 9.01 10.00
N LEU A 230 -16.88 8.19 9.01
CA LEU A 230 -16.95 8.54 7.60
C LEU A 230 -18.34 9.10 7.25
N LEU A 231 -18.59 10.32 7.68
CA LEU A 231 -19.89 10.97 7.53
C LEU A 231 -20.20 11.38 6.08
N ASP A 232 -21.45 11.79 5.85
CA ASP A 232 -21.99 12.17 4.54
C ASP A 232 -21.25 13.28 3.80
N ASP A 233 -20.60 14.17 4.54
CA ASP A 233 -19.79 15.24 3.97
C ASP A 233 -18.47 14.72 3.38
N GLY A 234 -17.98 13.55 3.81
CA GLY A 234 -16.67 13.02 3.44
C GLY A 234 -15.50 13.89 3.92
N GLU A 235 -15.71 14.79 4.88
CA GLU A 235 -14.63 15.63 5.39
C GLU A 235 -13.71 14.86 6.34
N PHE A 236 -12.41 15.11 6.22
CA PHE A 236 -11.46 14.64 7.21
C PHE A 236 -11.57 15.49 8.48
N ASP A 237 -11.64 14.83 9.62
CA ASP A 237 -11.62 15.47 10.94
C ASP A 237 -10.77 14.61 11.89
N ARG A 238 -9.68 15.17 12.39
CA ARG A 238 -8.73 14.43 13.24
C ARG A 238 -9.34 13.94 14.56
N GLU A 239 -10.37 14.61 15.07
CA GLU A 239 -11.05 14.23 16.30
C GLU A 239 -12.02 13.05 16.07
N ARG A 240 -12.54 12.84 14.87
CA ARG A 240 -13.35 11.66 14.52
C ARG A 240 -12.51 10.48 14.08
N PHE A 241 -11.49 10.74 13.26
CA PHE A 241 -10.61 9.71 12.70
C PHE A 241 -9.52 9.34 13.70
N ALA A 242 -8.29 9.78 13.46
CA ALA A 242 -7.12 9.74 14.32
C ALA A 242 -6.05 10.62 13.67
N GLU A 243 -5.08 11.10 14.44
CA GLU A 243 -3.97 11.89 13.90
C GLU A 243 -2.95 11.02 13.15
N HIS A 244 -2.86 9.72 13.47
CA HIS A 244 -2.06 8.76 12.70
C HIS A 244 -2.78 8.43 11.39
N LEU A 245 -2.32 8.99 10.27
CA LEU A 245 -3.08 9.04 9.02
C LEU A 245 -3.09 7.70 8.28
N HIS A 246 -2.14 6.80 8.57
CA HIS A 246 -2.18 5.42 8.08
C HIS A 246 -3.42 4.67 8.61
N SER A 247 -3.81 4.89 9.87
CA SER A 247 -5.04 4.32 10.42
C SER A 247 -6.28 4.73 9.61
N THR A 248 -6.32 6.01 9.21
CA THR A 248 -7.40 6.57 8.39
C THR A 248 -7.40 5.97 6.99
N SER A 249 -6.28 6.04 6.29
CA SER A 249 -6.17 5.54 4.91
C SER A 249 -6.46 4.04 4.82
N SER A 250 -5.98 3.23 5.78
CA SER A 250 -6.29 1.80 5.84
C SER A 250 -7.78 1.50 6.03
N MET A 251 -8.48 2.27 6.87
CA MET A 251 -9.92 2.10 7.04
C MET A 251 -10.66 2.44 5.75
N ILE A 252 -10.29 3.55 5.09
CA ILE A 252 -10.90 3.94 3.81
C ILE A 252 -10.66 2.87 2.73
N SER A 253 -9.43 2.31 2.64
CA SER A 253 -9.10 1.20 1.74
C SER A 253 -9.98 -0.03 2.04
N GLY A 254 -10.07 -0.45 3.30
CA GLY A 254 -10.88 -1.60 3.70
C GLY A 254 -12.36 -1.45 3.36
N ILE A 255 -12.94 -0.27 3.60
CA ILE A 255 -14.33 0.06 3.22
C ILE A 255 -14.52 0.02 1.70
N ALA A 256 -13.55 0.56 0.94
CA ALA A 256 -13.57 0.52 -0.52
C ALA A 256 -13.52 -0.92 -1.06
N MET A 257 -12.66 -1.76 -0.47
CA MET A 257 -12.57 -3.19 -0.79
C MET A 257 -13.89 -3.91 -0.52
N LEU A 258 -14.52 -3.66 0.63
CA LEU A 258 -15.83 -4.24 0.94
C LEU A 258 -16.86 -3.80 -0.10
N GLY A 259 -16.99 -2.49 -0.34
CA GLY A 259 -17.94 -1.94 -1.31
C GLY A 259 -17.74 -2.53 -2.72
N SER A 260 -16.48 -2.73 -3.13
CA SER A 260 -16.16 -3.40 -4.39
C SER A 260 -16.52 -4.89 -4.40
N LEU A 261 -16.23 -5.62 -3.32
CA LEU A 261 -16.51 -7.05 -3.18
C LEU A 261 -18.01 -7.34 -3.28
N ILE A 262 -18.85 -6.61 -2.53
CA ILE A 262 -20.31 -6.81 -2.52
C ILE A 262 -21.04 -5.95 -3.56
N GLN A 263 -20.30 -5.23 -4.41
CA GLN A 263 -20.83 -4.34 -5.46
C GLN A 263 -21.81 -3.29 -4.94
N ASN A 264 -21.58 -2.80 -3.71
CA ASN A 264 -22.43 -1.79 -3.08
C ASN A 264 -21.97 -0.38 -3.46
N GLN A 265 -22.73 0.25 -4.35
CA GLN A 265 -22.46 1.59 -4.85
C GLN A 265 -22.65 2.69 -3.80
N GLU A 266 -23.47 2.48 -2.77
CA GLU A 266 -23.66 3.47 -1.71
C GLU A 266 -22.40 3.60 -0.85
N ILE A 267 -21.79 2.47 -0.46
CA ILE A 267 -20.51 2.43 0.25
C ILE A 267 -19.41 3.10 -0.59
N LEU A 268 -19.32 2.73 -1.88
CA LEU A 268 -18.32 3.30 -2.79
C LEU A 268 -18.53 4.80 -3.03
N CYS A 269 -19.78 5.26 -3.08
CA CYS A 269 -20.11 6.68 -3.15
C CYS A 269 -19.60 7.42 -1.90
N ARG A 270 -19.71 6.82 -0.71
CA ARG A 270 -19.16 7.42 0.51
C ARG A 270 -17.64 7.51 0.48
N VAL A 271 -16.95 6.46 0.04
CA VAL A 271 -15.49 6.49 -0.16
C VAL A 271 -15.11 7.58 -1.16
N LYS A 272 -15.80 7.64 -2.31
CA LYS A 272 -15.58 8.68 -3.32
C LYS A 272 -15.74 10.08 -2.73
N LYS A 273 -16.78 10.30 -1.91
CA LYS A 273 -17.02 11.59 -1.25
C LYS A 273 -15.85 12.01 -0.37
N PHE A 274 -15.26 11.08 0.37
CA PHE A 274 -14.03 11.33 1.13
C PHE A 274 -12.84 11.65 0.24
N MET A 275 -12.68 10.92 -0.87
CA MET A 275 -11.61 11.18 -1.84
C MET A 275 -11.71 12.55 -2.54
N GLU A 276 -12.89 13.17 -2.51
CA GLU A 276 -13.14 14.51 -3.04
C GLU A 276 -12.94 15.62 -1.98
N ASN A 277 -13.30 15.34 -0.72
CA ASN A 277 -13.40 16.37 0.32
C ASN A 277 -12.33 16.25 1.43
N GLY A 278 -12.11 15.04 1.96
CA GLY A 278 -11.16 14.78 3.05
C GLY A 278 -9.73 14.53 2.58
N TYR A 279 -9.57 13.78 1.48
CA TYR A 279 -8.26 13.36 0.97
C TYR A 279 -7.25 14.50 0.79
N TYR A 280 -7.68 15.63 0.21
CA TYR A 280 -6.78 16.76 -0.08
C TYR A 280 -6.31 17.52 1.17
N GLN A 281 -6.88 17.25 2.34
CA GLN A 281 -6.42 17.82 3.61
C GLN A 281 -5.17 17.10 4.13
N VAL A 282 -4.94 15.87 3.67
CA VAL A 282 -3.88 14.97 4.19
C VAL A 282 -2.94 14.45 3.09
N ALA A 283 -3.29 14.64 1.81
CA ALA A 283 -2.57 14.10 0.67
C ALA A 283 -2.59 15.01 -0.57
N THR A 284 -1.72 14.74 -1.53
CA THR A 284 -1.70 15.37 -2.86
C THR A 284 -2.19 14.40 -3.93
N ASP A 285 -2.72 14.92 -5.05
CA ASP A 285 -3.28 14.07 -6.12
C ASP A 285 -2.29 13.10 -6.79
N PHE A 286 -0.98 13.27 -6.56
CA PHE A 286 0.08 12.40 -7.07
C PHE A 286 0.49 11.32 -6.05
N GLY A 287 -0.24 11.23 -4.93
CA GLY A 287 -0.20 10.08 -4.01
C GLY A 287 0.60 10.27 -2.74
N TRP A 288 1.38 11.35 -2.61
CA TRP A 288 2.02 11.65 -1.32
C TRP A 288 0.95 11.94 -0.26
N CYS A 289 1.10 11.33 0.90
CA CYS A 289 0.22 11.53 2.05
C CYS A 289 1.07 11.66 3.31
N LEU A 290 0.74 12.66 4.12
CA LEU A 290 1.40 12.92 5.40
C LEU A 290 1.25 11.70 6.33
N GLU A 291 2.29 11.39 7.10
CA GLU A 291 2.27 10.26 8.06
C GLU A 291 1.37 10.56 9.26
N ASN A 292 1.50 11.75 9.85
CA ASN A 292 0.76 12.15 11.04
C ASN A 292 0.32 13.62 10.98
N ASP A 293 -0.93 13.90 11.34
CA ASP A 293 -1.52 15.25 11.27
C ASP A 293 -0.78 16.26 12.17
N LYS A 294 -0.18 15.80 13.30
CA LYS A 294 0.57 16.65 14.24
C LYS A 294 1.92 17.14 13.71
N ARG A 295 2.42 16.62 12.59
CA ARG A 295 3.74 17.00 12.10
C ARG A 295 3.79 18.49 11.75
N VAL A 296 4.75 19.19 12.34
CA VAL A 296 5.00 20.61 12.09
C VAL A 296 5.82 20.85 10.82
N ASP A 297 6.64 19.87 10.42
CA ASP A 297 7.42 19.92 9.18
C ASP A 297 6.53 19.83 7.93
N ASN A 298 5.37 19.18 8.05
CA ASN A 298 4.37 18.97 7.00
C ASN A 298 4.89 18.24 5.75
N TRP A 299 6.00 17.50 5.84
CA TRP A 299 6.66 16.94 4.65
C TRP A 299 6.97 15.45 4.71
N VAL A 300 7.03 14.84 5.90
CA VAL A 300 7.28 13.39 6.01
C VAL A 300 5.98 12.63 5.80
N GLY A 301 5.93 11.86 4.70
CA GLY A 301 4.82 10.97 4.39
C GLY A 301 5.07 9.54 4.86
N GLU A 302 4.14 8.63 4.53
CA GLU A 302 4.28 7.20 4.75
C GLU A 302 3.77 6.43 3.53
N ILE A 303 4.52 5.42 3.08
CA ILE A 303 4.15 4.66 1.87
C ILE A 303 2.93 3.77 2.05
N ASN A 304 2.65 3.28 3.26
CA ASN A 304 1.38 2.61 3.53
C ASN A 304 0.18 3.49 3.17
N ASN A 305 0.21 4.79 3.49
CA ASN A 305 -0.89 5.71 3.19
C ASN A 305 -1.10 5.86 1.68
N THR A 306 -0.01 5.98 0.93
CA THR A 306 -0.06 6.00 -0.53
C THR A 306 -0.64 4.69 -1.08
N GLY A 307 -0.21 3.54 -0.55
CA GLY A 307 -0.71 2.22 -0.93
C GLY A 307 -2.20 2.04 -0.65
N ASP A 308 -2.67 2.42 0.54
CA ASP A 308 -4.06 2.29 0.95
C ASP A 308 -4.99 3.18 0.09
N TYR A 309 -4.60 4.44 -0.18
CA TYR A 309 -5.38 5.29 -1.09
C TYR A 309 -5.31 4.84 -2.55
N LEU A 310 -4.19 4.23 -2.96
CA LEU A 310 -4.09 3.59 -4.27
C LEU A 310 -5.10 2.44 -4.38
N GLU A 311 -5.16 1.56 -3.38
CA GLU A 311 -6.12 0.45 -3.33
C GLU A 311 -7.58 0.95 -3.37
N ALA A 312 -7.90 2.04 -2.65
CA ALA A 312 -9.21 2.69 -2.74
C ALA A 312 -9.50 3.22 -4.16
N CYS A 313 -8.51 3.83 -4.82
CA CYS A 313 -8.65 4.30 -6.20
C CYS A 313 -8.91 3.14 -7.17
N LEU A 314 -8.24 2.00 -7.01
CA LEU A 314 -8.47 0.80 -7.84
C LEU A 314 -9.90 0.26 -7.66
N CYS A 315 -10.42 0.26 -6.43
CA CYS A 315 -11.80 -0.14 -6.13
C CYS A 315 -12.82 0.79 -6.80
N LEU A 316 -12.62 2.11 -6.72
CA LEU A 316 -13.48 3.12 -7.37
C LEU A 316 -13.40 3.03 -8.90
N GLY A 317 -12.20 2.86 -9.45
CA GLY A 317 -11.99 2.67 -10.89
C GLY A 317 -12.72 1.44 -11.41
N LYS A 318 -12.63 0.31 -10.70
CA LYS A 318 -13.36 -0.93 -11.01
C LYS A 318 -14.88 -0.74 -10.97
N ALA A 319 -15.38 0.14 -10.11
CA ALA A 319 -16.80 0.45 -9.98
C ALA A 319 -17.35 1.38 -11.08
N GLY A 320 -16.48 1.91 -11.96
CA GLY A 320 -16.86 2.77 -13.07
C GLY A 320 -16.45 4.24 -12.92
N TYR A 321 -15.81 4.62 -11.81
CA TYR A 321 -15.23 5.96 -11.65
C TYR A 321 -13.82 6.00 -12.25
N GLU A 322 -13.75 5.98 -13.59
CA GLU A 322 -12.52 5.79 -14.36
C GLU A 322 -11.38 6.78 -14.02
N GLU A 323 -11.71 8.00 -13.56
CA GLU A 323 -10.75 9.00 -13.13
C GLU A 323 -9.88 8.53 -11.94
N TYR A 324 -10.34 7.52 -11.19
CA TYR A 324 -9.58 6.92 -10.11
C TYR A 324 -8.56 5.89 -10.60
N TYR A 325 -8.77 5.25 -11.75
CA TYR A 325 -7.68 4.48 -12.38
C TYR A 325 -6.57 5.39 -12.90
N ASP A 326 -6.93 6.55 -13.48
CA ASP A 326 -5.95 7.57 -13.89
C ASP A 326 -5.17 8.10 -12.67
N ARG A 327 -5.86 8.38 -11.55
CA ARG A 327 -5.21 8.74 -10.28
C ARG A 327 -4.31 7.62 -9.76
N ALA A 328 -4.77 6.37 -9.78
CA ALA A 328 -3.97 5.22 -9.35
C ALA A 328 -2.66 5.10 -10.15
N ASP A 329 -2.72 5.19 -11.48
CA ASP A 329 -1.54 5.20 -12.35
C ASP A 329 -0.57 6.33 -11.97
N LYS A 330 -1.11 7.54 -11.76
CA LYS A 330 -0.33 8.70 -11.30
C LYS A 330 0.32 8.46 -9.94
N MET A 331 -0.40 7.94 -8.95
CA MET A 331 0.12 7.66 -7.61
C MET A 331 1.29 6.66 -7.65
N ILE A 332 1.17 5.63 -8.48
CA ILE A 332 2.21 4.61 -8.65
C ILE A 332 3.49 5.26 -9.22
N ARG A 333 3.36 6.03 -10.32
CA ARG A 333 4.52 6.63 -11.01
C ARG A 333 5.15 7.80 -10.29
N CYS A 334 4.35 8.56 -9.54
CA CYS A 334 4.79 9.85 -9.00
C CYS A 334 5.24 9.77 -7.54
N HIS A 335 4.82 8.74 -6.80
CA HIS A 335 5.16 8.64 -5.38
C HIS A 335 5.60 7.24 -4.99
N LEU A 336 4.78 6.21 -5.27
CA LEU A 336 5.06 4.85 -4.81
C LEU A 336 6.37 4.31 -5.40
N LEU A 337 6.49 4.17 -6.72
CA LEU A 337 7.72 3.63 -7.34
C LEU A 337 8.95 4.52 -7.10
N PRO A 338 8.89 5.86 -7.19
CA PRO A 338 10.06 6.70 -6.94
C PRO A 338 10.58 6.63 -5.51
N SER A 339 9.73 6.33 -4.54
CA SER A 339 10.10 6.23 -3.12
C SER A 339 10.84 4.94 -2.73
N GLN A 340 10.96 3.97 -3.64
CA GLN A 340 11.65 2.73 -3.35
C GLN A 340 13.16 2.99 -3.26
N LEU A 341 13.80 2.47 -2.22
CA LEU A 341 15.24 2.60 -2.02
C LEU A 341 16.02 1.72 -3.01
N LEU A 342 16.29 2.23 -4.21
CA LEU A 342 17.04 1.53 -5.25
C LEU A 342 18.50 1.96 -5.34
N ASP A 343 18.80 3.18 -4.90
CA ASP A 343 20.15 3.72 -4.77
C ASP A 343 20.57 3.66 -3.30
N VAL A 344 21.56 2.83 -3.00
CA VAL A 344 22.08 2.62 -1.64
C VAL A 344 23.50 3.12 -1.49
N SER A 345 24.00 3.91 -2.45
CA SER A 345 25.38 4.41 -2.49
C SER A 345 25.79 5.29 -1.30
N PHE A 346 24.79 5.79 -0.56
CA PHE A 346 24.96 6.64 0.63
C PHE A 346 24.71 5.87 1.95
N ILE A 347 24.66 4.54 1.92
CA ILE A 347 24.50 3.69 3.10
C ILE A 347 25.77 2.84 3.26
N SER A 348 26.22 2.61 4.49
CA SER A 348 27.35 1.71 4.76
C SER A 348 27.00 0.28 4.39
N ASP A 349 27.94 -0.46 3.79
CA ASP A 349 27.79 -1.89 3.49
C ASP A 349 28.87 -2.74 4.18
N GLU A 350 29.45 -2.21 5.24
CA GLU A 350 30.47 -2.91 6.02
C GLU A 350 29.86 -4.10 6.77
N GLU A 351 30.66 -5.15 6.90
CA GLU A 351 30.34 -6.28 7.78
C GLU A 351 30.50 -5.85 9.24
N SER A 352 29.55 -6.25 10.07
CA SER A 352 29.57 -6.05 11.53
C SER A 352 29.25 -7.36 12.25
N GLU A 353 29.81 -7.55 13.44
CA GLU A 353 29.40 -8.62 14.36
C GLU A 353 27.96 -8.41 14.88
N ASP A 354 27.51 -7.16 14.88
CA ASP A 354 26.12 -6.80 15.15
C ASP A 354 25.30 -6.90 13.85
N ASP A 355 24.55 -8.01 13.70
CA ASP A 355 23.72 -8.30 12.51
C ASP A 355 22.72 -7.16 12.22
N SER A 356 22.29 -6.42 13.25
CA SER A 356 21.35 -5.30 13.12
C SER A 356 21.89 -4.11 12.31
N ILE A 357 23.20 -4.07 12.04
CA ILE A 357 23.87 -3.05 11.22
C ILE A 357 24.80 -3.64 10.15
N SER A 358 24.87 -4.97 10.05
CA SER A 358 25.77 -5.66 9.12
C SER A 358 25.20 -5.64 7.69
N LYS A 359 26.00 -5.18 6.72
CA LYS A 359 25.64 -5.09 5.28
C LYS A 359 24.36 -4.31 5.02
N MET A 360 24.22 -3.15 5.66
CA MET A 360 23.00 -2.33 5.57
C MET A 360 22.67 -1.95 4.12
N ALA A 361 23.61 -1.45 3.33
CA ALA A 361 23.30 -1.00 1.96
C ALA A 361 22.71 -2.13 1.09
N THR A 362 23.35 -3.30 1.05
CA THR A 362 22.90 -4.42 0.21
C THR A 362 21.59 -5.02 0.69
N ARG A 363 21.42 -5.24 2.01
CA ARG A 363 20.21 -5.86 2.57
C ARG A 363 19.00 -4.91 2.60
N MET A 364 19.22 -3.60 2.55
CA MET A 364 18.13 -2.61 2.54
C MET A 364 17.57 -2.30 1.16
N LYS A 365 18.30 -2.62 0.09
CA LYS A 365 17.88 -2.30 -1.28
C LYS A 365 16.50 -2.89 -1.57
N GLY A 366 15.60 -2.03 -2.05
CA GLY A 366 14.20 -2.34 -2.32
C GLY A 366 13.21 -1.89 -1.23
N ALA A 367 13.69 -1.36 -0.10
CA ALA A 367 12.84 -0.92 0.99
C ALA A 367 11.95 0.29 0.65
N PHE A 368 10.81 0.39 1.34
CA PHE A 368 9.91 1.55 1.40
C PHE A 368 9.89 2.13 2.83
N GLY A 369 9.64 3.43 2.95
CA GLY A 369 9.72 4.12 4.24
C GLY A 369 8.87 5.38 4.28
N PHE A 370 9.44 6.45 4.82
CA PHE A 370 8.76 7.72 5.08
C PHE A 370 9.21 8.87 4.14
N PRO A 371 8.94 8.80 2.83
CA PRO A 371 9.45 9.78 1.88
C PRO A 371 8.73 11.13 2.02
N CYS A 372 9.47 12.18 1.66
CA CYS A 372 8.88 13.46 1.28
C CYS A 372 8.40 13.41 -0.18
N PRO A 373 7.59 14.38 -0.64
CA PRO A 373 7.11 14.39 -2.03
C PRO A 373 8.22 14.38 -3.08
N TYR A 374 9.38 14.96 -2.74
CA TYR A 374 10.50 15.16 -3.65
C TYR A 374 11.67 14.20 -3.42
N GLY A 375 11.73 13.44 -2.32
CA GLY A 375 12.93 12.68 -1.95
C GLY A 375 12.82 11.90 -0.63
N HIS A 376 13.87 11.15 -0.29
CA HIS A 376 13.93 10.38 0.95
C HIS A 376 14.23 11.23 2.20
N GLU A 377 14.81 12.41 2.03
CA GLU A 377 15.28 13.27 3.12
C GLU A 377 14.41 14.53 3.22
N TYR A 378 13.87 14.82 4.40
CA TYR A 378 13.12 16.05 4.65
C TYR A 378 14.03 17.28 4.61
N GLU A 379 15.19 17.20 5.25
CA GLU A 379 16.24 18.20 5.20
C GLU A 379 17.61 17.61 5.48
N PRO A 380 18.71 18.21 4.97
CA PRO A 380 20.05 17.72 5.21
C PRO A 380 20.33 17.43 6.69
N GLY A 381 20.52 16.15 7.02
CA GLY A 381 20.80 15.69 8.39
C GLY A 381 19.58 15.20 9.18
N SER A 382 18.37 15.26 8.60
CA SER A 382 17.18 14.62 9.19
C SER A 382 17.33 13.10 9.29
N GLU A 383 16.63 12.50 10.26
CA GLU A 383 16.53 11.04 10.38
C GLU A 383 15.79 10.48 9.16
N ILE A 384 16.35 9.44 8.54
CA ILE A 384 15.72 8.71 7.43
C ILE A 384 15.47 7.29 7.91
N SER A 385 14.24 6.81 7.69
CA SER A 385 13.78 5.53 8.22
C SER A 385 12.97 4.73 7.20
N PHE A 386 13.12 3.40 7.29
CA PHE A 386 12.47 2.40 6.46
C PHE A 386 11.85 1.31 7.35
N ASN A 387 10.78 1.64 8.07
CA ASN A 387 10.14 0.64 8.92
C ASN A 387 9.71 -0.58 8.12
N TRP A 388 9.95 -1.74 8.71
CA TRP A 388 9.87 -2.99 7.98
C TRP A 388 8.44 -3.37 7.59
N ASP A 389 7.43 -2.96 8.35
CA ASP A 389 6.03 -3.13 7.99
C ASP A 389 5.64 -2.33 6.73
N ILE A 390 6.24 -1.15 6.52
CA ILE A 390 6.01 -0.29 5.35
C ILE A 390 6.53 -0.96 4.08
N VAL A 391 7.63 -1.69 4.16
CA VAL A 391 8.14 -2.47 3.02
C VAL A 391 7.09 -3.49 2.57
N GLY A 392 6.54 -4.26 3.52
CA GLY A 392 5.48 -5.20 3.22
C GLY A 392 4.20 -4.53 2.69
N GLY A 393 3.80 -3.40 3.28
CA GLY A 393 2.64 -2.66 2.80
C GLY A 393 2.80 -2.08 1.39
N GLY A 394 3.95 -1.47 1.08
CA GLY A 394 4.27 -0.98 -0.25
C GLY A 394 4.24 -2.08 -1.31
N VAL A 395 4.85 -3.24 -1.02
CA VAL A 395 4.84 -4.41 -1.91
C VAL A 395 3.43 -4.99 -2.07
N SER A 396 2.65 -5.11 -0.99
CA SER A 396 1.24 -5.54 -1.06
C SER A 396 0.44 -4.64 -2.02
N SER A 397 0.53 -3.33 -1.87
CA SER A 397 -0.24 -2.41 -2.72
C SER A 397 0.21 -2.42 -4.19
N LEU A 398 1.51 -2.64 -4.45
CA LEU A 398 2.00 -2.90 -5.81
C LEU A 398 1.41 -4.20 -6.38
N CYS A 399 1.30 -5.27 -5.59
CA CYS A 399 0.67 -6.51 -6.03
C CYS A 399 -0.82 -6.30 -6.37
N TRP A 400 -1.54 -5.49 -5.58
CA TRP A 400 -2.91 -5.08 -5.89
C TRP A 400 -2.99 -4.30 -7.21
N ALA A 401 -2.10 -3.33 -7.42
CA ALA A 401 -2.02 -2.58 -8.65
C ALA A 401 -1.73 -3.48 -9.87
N TYR A 402 -0.82 -4.45 -9.74
CA TYR A 402 -0.50 -5.41 -10.81
C TYR A 402 -1.76 -6.13 -11.31
N ASN A 403 -2.58 -6.63 -10.37
CA ASN A 403 -3.83 -7.33 -10.67
C ASN A 403 -4.90 -6.43 -11.32
N HIS A 404 -4.72 -5.12 -11.29
CA HIS A 404 -5.59 -4.15 -11.95
C HIS A 404 -5.01 -3.58 -13.25
N ILE A 405 -3.77 -3.90 -13.65
CA ILE A 405 -3.20 -3.39 -14.92
C ILE A 405 -4.10 -3.78 -16.09
N VAL A 406 -4.43 -5.07 -16.18
CA VAL A 406 -5.39 -5.59 -17.14
C VAL A 406 -6.46 -6.39 -16.40
N THR A 407 -7.72 -6.15 -16.77
CA THR A 407 -8.87 -6.91 -16.26
C THR A 407 -9.75 -7.35 -17.43
N ASN A 408 -10.58 -8.38 -17.21
CA ASN A 408 -11.61 -8.77 -18.17
C ASN A 408 -12.99 -8.43 -17.58
N VAL A 409 -13.73 -7.57 -18.26
CA VAL A 409 -15.07 -7.12 -17.83
C VAL A 409 -16.03 -7.34 -18.98
N ASN A 410 -17.04 -8.20 -18.79
CA ASN A 410 -18.07 -8.51 -19.78
C ASN A 410 -17.50 -8.92 -21.17
N GLY A 411 -16.38 -9.65 -21.19
CA GLY A 411 -15.73 -10.10 -22.42
C GLY A 411 -14.85 -9.05 -23.10
N ILE A 412 -14.66 -7.87 -22.47
CA ILE A 412 -13.76 -6.81 -22.94
C ILE A 412 -12.47 -6.86 -22.12
N ILE A 413 -11.33 -6.94 -22.81
CA ILE A 413 -10.02 -6.78 -22.18
C ILE A 413 -9.82 -5.29 -21.88
N SER A 414 -9.68 -4.93 -20.61
CA SER A 414 -9.55 -3.55 -20.16
C SER A 414 -8.13 -3.34 -19.62
N VAL A 415 -7.33 -2.53 -20.32
CA VAL A 415 -6.05 -2.01 -19.82
C VAL A 415 -6.36 -0.76 -18.99
N ASN A 416 -6.38 -0.91 -17.67
CA ASN A 416 -6.79 0.15 -16.75
C ASN A 416 -5.62 1.03 -16.32
N LEU A 417 -4.42 0.45 -16.19
CA LEU A 417 -3.19 1.15 -15.81
C LEU A 417 -2.16 1.03 -16.94
N GLN A 418 -1.36 2.07 -17.17
CA GLN A 418 -0.45 2.13 -18.32
C GLN A 418 0.90 1.45 -18.00
N PHE A 419 0.91 0.24 -17.44
CA PHE A 419 2.14 -0.51 -17.12
C PHE A 419 2.28 -1.72 -18.03
N ASP A 420 3.51 -2.17 -18.28
CA ASP A 420 3.75 -3.38 -19.06
C ASP A 420 3.03 -4.58 -18.43
N TYR A 421 2.35 -5.36 -19.26
CA TYR A 421 1.61 -6.54 -18.82
C TYR A 421 1.62 -7.61 -19.90
N GLU A 422 1.65 -8.87 -19.48
CA GLU A 422 1.51 -10.00 -20.40
C GLU A 422 0.94 -11.22 -19.69
N ASP A 423 -0.08 -11.81 -20.29
CA ASP A 423 -0.69 -13.08 -19.88
C ASP A 423 -0.98 -13.93 -21.14
N GLU A 424 -1.79 -14.98 -21.00
CA GLU A 424 -2.20 -15.83 -22.12
C GLU A 424 -3.14 -15.14 -23.13
N LYS A 425 -3.71 -13.97 -22.81
CA LYS A 425 -4.72 -13.27 -23.62
C LYS A 425 -4.18 -12.02 -24.32
N ILE A 426 -3.24 -11.30 -23.70
CA ILE A 426 -2.72 -10.03 -24.20
C ILE A 426 -1.23 -9.86 -23.88
N CYS A 427 -0.50 -9.18 -24.74
CA CYS A 427 0.76 -8.52 -24.41
C CYS A 427 0.57 -7.01 -24.63
N TYR A 428 0.69 -6.25 -23.55
CA TYR A 428 0.59 -4.80 -23.53
C TYR A 428 1.92 -4.20 -23.10
N ARG A 429 2.39 -3.19 -23.84
CA ARG A 429 3.55 -2.39 -23.47
C ARG A 429 3.22 -0.92 -23.44
N THR A 430 3.64 -0.26 -22.38
CA THR A 430 3.32 1.13 -22.10
C THR A 430 4.08 2.10 -22.99
N PRO A 431 3.43 3.18 -23.46
CA PRO A 431 4.12 4.25 -24.18
C PRO A 431 5.08 5.06 -23.31
N TYR A 432 5.02 4.99 -21.97
CA TYR A 432 5.95 5.75 -21.12
C TYR A 432 7.42 5.29 -21.28
N SER A 433 7.65 4.08 -21.78
CA SER A 433 8.99 3.53 -22.01
C SER A 433 9.67 4.08 -23.27
N CYS A 434 8.91 4.25 -24.36
CA CYS A 434 9.48 4.53 -25.69
C CYS A 434 8.63 5.42 -26.60
N GLY A 435 7.55 6.01 -26.08
CA GLY A 435 6.60 6.83 -26.84
C GLY A 435 5.62 6.04 -27.71
N GLU A 436 5.65 4.71 -27.64
CA GLU A 436 4.79 3.81 -28.42
C GLU A 436 4.05 2.84 -27.52
N MET A 437 2.72 2.87 -27.58
CA MET A 437 1.86 1.85 -26.98
C MET A 437 1.83 0.64 -27.90
N LYS A 438 2.09 -0.55 -27.36
CA LYS A 438 2.09 -1.80 -28.13
C LYS A 438 1.06 -2.76 -27.57
N ILE A 439 0.25 -3.33 -28.45
CA ILE A 439 -0.83 -4.24 -28.08
C ILE A 439 -0.79 -5.44 -29.03
N LEU A 440 -0.63 -6.63 -28.47
CA LEU A 440 -0.81 -7.89 -29.18
C LEU A 440 -1.91 -8.68 -28.47
N LEU A 441 -3.02 -8.92 -29.16
CA LEU A 441 -4.05 -9.83 -28.69
C LEU A 441 -3.68 -11.27 -29.06
N LYS A 442 -3.79 -12.18 -28.08
CA LYS A 442 -3.60 -13.63 -28.24
C LYS A 442 -4.94 -14.36 -28.43
N GLU A 443 -6.05 -13.68 -28.17
CA GLU A 443 -7.42 -14.09 -28.50
C GLU A 443 -8.22 -12.95 -29.16
N ASP A 444 -9.21 -13.27 -30.00
CA ASP A 444 -10.03 -12.26 -30.67
C ASP A 444 -11.07 -11.64 -29.72
N ARG A 445 -10.82 -10.38 -29.36
CA ARG A 445 -11.59 -9.60 -28.37
C ARG A 445 -11.57 -8.11 -28.72
N VAL A 446 -12.54 -7.40 -28.14
CA VAL A 446 -12.46 -5.94 -28.01
C VAL A 446 -11.50 -5.64 -26.86
N VAL A 447 -10.60 -4.67 -27.07
CA VAL A 447 -9.76 -4.11 -26.02
C VAL A 447 -10.15 -2.65 -25.79
N ARG A 448 -10.12 -2.20 -24.53
CA ARG A 448 -10.14 -0.79 -24.19
C ARG A 448 -8.92 -0.42 -23.37
N CYS A 449 -8.37 0.77 -23.60
CA CYS A 449 -7.24 1.30 -22.85
C CYS A 449 -7.67 2.61 -22.20
N LEU A 450 -7.47 2.73 -20.88
CA LEU A 450 -7.67 4.00 -20.19
C LEU A 450 -6.49 4.91 -20.49
N MET A 451 -6.73 5.98 -21.24
CA MET A 451 -5.69 6.93 -21.59
C MET A 451 -5.62 8.03 -20.53
N PRO A 452 -4.41 8.44 -20.08
CA PRO A 452 -4.27 9.60 -19.20
C PRO A 452 -4.92 10.85 -19.77
N LYS A 453 -5.47 11.72 -18.90
CA LYS A 453 -6.16 12.97 -19.31
C LYS A 453 -5.36 13.83 -20.28
N ASP A 454 -4.04 13.81 -20.12
CA ASP A 454 -3.11 14.67 -20.86
C ASP A 454 -2.55 14.01 -22.13
N VAL A 455 -3.24 13.03 -22.70
CA VAL A 455 -2.87 12.46 -24.00
C VAL A 455 -3.22 13.43 -25.15
N ASP A 456 -2.35 13.51 -26.16
CA ASP A 456 -2.61 14.23 -27.41
C ASP A 456 -3.58 13.39 -28.29
N TRP A 457 -4.87 13.48 -27.98
CA TRP A 457 -5.93 12.74 -28.70
C TRP A 457 -5.94 13.00 -30.20
N ASN A 458 -5.63 14.23 -30.64
CA ASN A 458 -5.60 14.58 -32.06
C ASN A 458 -4.52 13.79 -32.80
N ALA A 459 -3.32 13.70 -32.21
CA ALA A 459 -2.24 12.90 -32.77
C ALA A 459 -2.59 11.41 -32.79
N LEU A 460 -3.17 10.88 -31.71
CA LEU A 460 -3.54 9.48 -31.60
C LEU A 460 -4.66 9.08 -32.58
N ILE A 461 -5.71 9.90 -32.71
CA ILE A 461 -6.81 9.69 -33.66
C ILE A 461 -6.30 9.69 -35.10
N LYS A 462 -5.41 10.63 -35.45
CA LYS A 462 -4.80 10.68 -36.78
C LYS A 462 -4.06 9.38 -37.11
N GLU A 463 -3.37 8.83 -36.12
CA GLU A 463 -2.61 7.60 -36.27
C GLU A 463 -3.50 6.35 -36.39
N LEU A 464 -4.54 6.25 -35.56
CA LEU A 464 -5.56 5.20 -35.65
C LEU A 464 -6.22 5.16 -37.04
N ASN A 465 -6.61 6.33 -37.56
CA ASN A 465 -7.16 6.47 -38.90
C ASN A 465 -6.16 6.06 -39.99
N ARG A 466 -4.89 6.48 -39.86
CA ARG A 466 -3.81 6.12 -40.80
C ARG A 466 -3.61 4.60 -40.88
N GLN A 467 -3.74 3.90 -39.76
CA GLN A 467 -3.61 2.43 -39.69
C GLN A 467 -4.92 1.67 -39.97
N SER A 468 -6.01 2.38 -40.31
CA SER A 468 -7.34 1.80 -40.51
C SER A 468 -7.77 0.92 -39.32
N ILE A 469 -7.65 1.46 -38.11
CA ILE A 469 -8.14 0.84 -36.88
C ILE A 469 -9.56 1.34 -36.63
N LEU A 470 -10.50 0.43 -36.38
CA LEU A 470 -11.83 0.80 -35.91
C LEU A 470 -11.73 1.10 -34.40
N PHE A 471 -12.19 2.28 -33.97
CA PHE A 471 -12.10 2.71 -32.58
C PHE A 471 -13.32 3.53 -32.15
N TYR A 472 -13.52 3.62 -30.83
CA TYR A 472 -14.49 4.48 -30.17
C TYR A 472 -13.85 5.11 -28.93
N ILE A 473 -14.20 6.36 -28.62
CA ILE A 473 -13.69 7.06 -27.43
C ILE A 473 -14.87 7.45 -26.56
N GLU A 474 -14.82 7.08 -25.29
CA GLU A 474 -15.79 7.45 -24.27
C GLU A 474 -15.04 7.84 -23.00
N GLY A 475 -15.16 9.11 -22.59
CA GLY A 475 -14.33 9.65 -21.52
C GLY A 475 -12.84 9.48 -21.84
N GLN A 476 -12.12 8.80 -20.95
CA GLN A 476 -10.71 8.45 -21.11
C GLN A 476 -10.48 7.08 -21.79
N TRP A 477 -11.54 6.29 -22.01
CA TRP A 477 -11.40 4.98 -22.63
C TRP A 477 -11.27 5.07 -24.15
N LEU A 478 -10.20 4.49 -24.67
CA LEU A 478 -10.02 4.19 -26.08
C LEU A 478 -10.38 2.73 -26.34
N TYR A 479 -11.53 2.48 -26.98
CA TYR A 479 -11.95 1.17 -27.44
C TYR A 479 -11.35 0.89 -28.82
N LEU A 480 -10.77 -0.30 -29.01
CA LEU A 480 -10.16 -0.75 -30.25
C LEU A 480 -10.80 -2.07 -30.69
N TYR A 481 -11.20 -2.14 -31.95
CA TYR A 481 -11.93 -3.27 -32.52
C TYR A 481 -11.14 -3.94 -33.65
N GLY A 482 -11.26 -5.27 -33.74
CA GLY A 482 -10.69 -6.06 -34.85
C GLY A 482 -9.16 -6.02 -34.92
N ILE A 483 -8.47 -5.77 -33.80
CA ILE A 483 -7.01 -5.64 -33.80
C ILE A 483 -6.28 -6.98 -33.76
N TYR A 484 -6.96 -8.09 -33.41
CA TYR A 484 -6.37 -9.44 -33.34
C TYR A 484 -5.68 -9.84 -34.64
N GLN A 485 -6.34 -9.61 -35.79
CA GLN A 485 -5.81 -9.95 -37.11
C GLN A 485 -4.63 -9.07 -37.56
N LYS A 486 -4.32 -8.00 -36.83
CA LYS A 486 -3.20 -7.08 -37.15
C LYS A 486 -1.88 -7.49 -36.49
N GLY A 487 -1.88 -8.51 -35.65
CA GLY A 487 -0.71 -8.90 -34.86
C GLY A 487 -0.35 -7.81 -33.83
N MET A 488 0.94 -7.46 -33.73
CA MET A 488 1.40 -6.43 -32.80
C MET A 488 1.02 -5.03 -33.32
N LEU A 489 -0.06 -4.48 -32.77
CA LEU A 489 -0.45 -3.08 -32.98
C LEU A 489 0.55 -2.16 -32.28
N ARG A 490 0.95 -1.09 -32.98
CA ARG A 490 1.92 -0.10 -32.51
C ARG A 490 1.35 1.29 -32.71
N LEU A 491 1.14 2.02 -31.63
CA LEU A 491 0.53 3.35 -31.64
C LEU A 491 1.47 4.34 -30.96
N PRO A 492 2.09 5.26 -31.70
CA PRO A 492 2.71 6.44 -31.12
C PRO A 492 1.73 7.18 -30.20
N VAL A 493 2.09 7.35 -28.93
CA VAL A 493 1.30 8.09 -27.94
C VAL A 493 2.15 9.24 -27.42
N LYS A 494 1.62 10.45 -27.53
CA LYS A 494 2.25 11.65 -27.04
C LYS A 494 1.48 12.18 -25.85
N TYR A 495 2.18 12.48 -24.76
CA TYR A 495 1.62 13.13 -23.60
C TYR A 495 1.97 14.62 -23.58
N LEU A 496 1.02 15.43 -23.14
CA LEU A 496 1.18 16.85 -22.97
C LEU A 496 2.00 17.14 -21.71
N LYS A 497 2.79 18.23 -21.79
CA LYS A 497 3.54 18.76 -20.66
C LYS A 497 2.64 19.65 -19.83
N GLN A 498 2.68 19.51 -18.52
CA GLN A 498 1.99 20.40 -17.60
C GLN A 498 2.90 20.83 -16.47
N ARG A 499 2.70 22.04 -15.99
CA ARG A 499 3.31 22.54 -14.75
C ARG A 499 2.19 22.85 -13.78
N LYS A 500 2.21 22.24 -12.60
CA LYS A 500 1.19 22.43 -11.57
C LYS A 500 1.82 22.90 -10.28
N LYS A 501 1.16 23.88 -9.66
CA LYS A 501 1.48 24.34 -8.31
C LYS A 501 0.56 23.63 -7.32
N TYR A 502 1.15 23.02 -6.30
CA TYR A 502 0.45 22.44 -5.16
C TYR A 502 0.67 23.32 -3.96
N SER A 503 -0.40 23.61 -3.23
CA SER A 503 -0.35 24.20 -1.91
C SER A 503 -0.82 23.15 -0.92
N PHE A 504 0.04 22.77 0.02
CA PHE A 504 -0.30 21.85 1.09
C PHE A 504 0.09 22.47 2.41
N ARG A 505 -0.91 22.78 3.24
CA ARG A 505 -0.73 23.59 4.45
C ARG A 505 0.01 24.89 4.11
N ASN A 506 1.14 25.17 4.77
CA ASN A 506 1.94 26.39 4.55
C ASN A 506 3.02 26.23 3.47
N ASN A 507 3.01 25.13 2.73
CA ASN A 507 4.04 24.79 1.77
C ASN A 507 3.54 24.85 0.32
N GLU A 508 4.48 25.08 -0.60
CA GLU A 508 4.21 25.07 -2.03
C GLU A 508 5.18 24.15 -2.78
N LEU A 509 4.65 23.35 -3.71
CA LEU A 509 5.45 22.58 -4.67
C LEU A 509 5.12 23.02 -6.08
N LEU A 510 6.16 23.16 -6.90
CA LEU A 510 6.04 23.26 -8.34
C LEU A 510 6.43 21.93 -8.96
N VAL A 511 5.54 21.35 -9.75
CA VAL A 511 5.71 20.01 -10.30
C VAL A 511 5.49 20.04 -11.81
N ASP A 512 6.47 19.54 -12.56
CA ASP A 512 6.39 19.35 -14.00
C ASP A 512 6.00 17.90 -14.31
N TYR A 513 4.98 17.75 -15.15
CA TYR A 513 4.41 16.49 -15.59
C TYR A 513 4.58 16.30 -17.10
N VAL A 514 4.69 15.03 -17.50
CA VAL A 514 4.43 14.53 -18.85
C VAL A 514 3.46 13.37 -18.72
N GLY A 515 2.18 13.58 -19.02
CA GLY A 515 1.13 12.62 -18.64
C GLY A 515 1.08 12.43 -17.12
N ASN A 516 1.00 11.19 -16.66
CA ASN A 516 0.99 10.79 -15.25
C ASN A 516 2.39 10.63 -14.65
N ARG A 517 3.44 11.14 -15.30
CA ARG A 517 4.82 11.06 -14.84
C ARG A 517 5.33 12.43 -14.39
N ILE A 518 5.92 12.51 -13.20
CA ILE A 518 6.70 13.69 -12.79
C ILE A 518 8.07 13.65 -13.48
N VAL A 519 8.41 14.75 -14.15
CA VAL A 519 9.72 14.94 -14.79
C VAL A 519 10.59 15.98 -14.09
N GLY A 520 10.00 16.75 -13.17
CA GLY A 520 10.71 17.69 -12.31
C GLY A 520 9.85 18.16 -11.14
N MET A 521 10.47 18.48 -10.02
CA MET A 521 9.81 19.02 -8.83
C MET A 521 10.71 20.05 -8.15
N SER A 522 10.12 21.11 -7.59
CA SER A 522 10.84 22.02 -6.70
C SER A 522 11.23 21.30 -5.41
N SER A 523 12.52 21.30 -5.09
CA SER A 523 13.07 20.68 -3.88
C SER A 523 14.00 21.60 -3.10
N GLU A 524 14.18 22.87 -3.50
CA GLU A 524 14.81 23.91 -2.68
C GLU A 524 16.17 23.53 -2.05
N GLY A 525 17.04 22.87 -2.83
CA GLY A 525 18.40 22.51 -2.37
C GLY A 525 18.49 21.29 -1.46
N LYS A 526 17.38 20.56 -1.24
CA LYS A 526 17.34 19.27 -0.52
C LYS A 526 18.16 18.19 -1.25
N ARG A 527 18.51 17.08 -0.59
CA ARG A 527 19.28 15.97 -1.18
C ARG A 527 18.40 14.74 -1.33
N LEU A 528 18.95 13.65 -1.87
CA LEU A 528 18.25 12.39 -2.11
C LEU A 528 16.91 12.56 -2.87
N CYS A 529 16.89 13.48 -3.83
CA CYS A 529 15.69 13.85 -4.56
C CYS A 529 15.38 12.83 -5.66
N PHE A 530 14.09 12.55 -5.85
CA PHE A 530 13.56 11.67 -6.90
C PHE A 530 13.58 12.34 -8.28
N PHE A 531 13.32 13.65 -8.30
CA PHE A 531 13.07 14.41 -9.53
C PHE A 531 14.05 15.57 -9.69
N LYS A 532 14.30 15.95 -10.94
CA LYS A 532 15.14 17.13 -11.24
C LYS A 532 14.51 18.39 -10.66
N GLU A 533 15.38 19.31 -10.21
CA GLU A 533 14.94 20.58 -9.65
C GLU A 533 14.20 21.39 -10.72
N VAL A 534 13.05 21.95 -10.34
CA VAL A 534 12.32 22.92 -11.15
C VAL A 534 12.46 24.29 -10.52
N ASN A 535 12.95 25.25 -11.30
CA ASN A 535 13.02 26.64 -10.87
C ASN A 535 11.60 27.22 -10.74
N LYS A 536 11.36 27.90 -9.61
CA LYS A 536 10.12 28.64 -9.31
C LYS A 536 9.85 29.73 -10.35
#